data_AF-A0A246IC74-F1
#
_entry.id   AF-A0A246IC74-F1
#
_cell.length_a   1.000
_cell.length_b   1.000
_cell.length_c   1.000
_cell.angle_alpha   90.00
_cell.angle_beta   90.00
_cell.angle_gamma   90.00
#
_symmetry.space_group_name_H-M   'P 1'
#
loop_
_entity.id
_entity.type
_entity.pdbx_description
1 polymer ?
#
loop_
_entity_poly.entity_id
_entity_poly.type
_entity_poly.pdbx_seq_one_letter_code
_entity_poly.pdbx_strand_id
1 'polypeptide(L)' 'MKAFRKQAGLTQTDLGKQLGISRQAVTALEHEPETASFGRLMKVWAVLGIEVTLQQGTERSSNQDMEW' A
#
# COMPACT_ATOMS: atom_id res chain seq x y z
N MET A 1 0.59 1.72 6.38
CA MET A 1 0.13 0.33 6.67
C MET A 1 -0.30 0.11 8.11
N LYS A 2 0.53 0.44 9.11
CA LYS A 2 0.27 0.19 10.54
C LYS A 2 -1.11 0.66 11.04
N ALA A 3 -1.56 1.83 10.60
CA ALA A 3 -2.88 2.36 10.95
C ALA A 3 -4.02 1.45 10.45
N PHE A 4 -4.01 1.08 9.16
CA PHE A 4 -5.01 0.17 8.58
C PHE A 4 -5.03 -1.20 9.25
N ARG A 5 -3.86 -1.80 9.53
CA ARG A 5 -3.81 -3.06 10.27
C ARG A 5 -4.47 -2.95 11.63
N LYS A 6 -4.19 -1.86 12.37
CA LYS A 6 -4.81 -1.62 13.67
C LYS A 6 -6.32 -1.41 13.57
N GLN A 7 -6.79 -0.68 12.55
CA GLN A 7 -8.23 -0.50 12.28
C GLN A 7 -8.92 -1.83 11.95
N ALA A 8 -8.24 -2.75 11.27
CA ALA A 8 -8.70 -4.11 11.02
C ALA A 8 -8.64 -5.03 12.26
N GLY A 9 -8.23 -4.54 13.44
CA GLY A 9 -8.16 -5.31 14.68
C GLY A 9 -7.04 -6.36 14.73
N LEU A 10 -6.11 -6.36 13.77
CA LEU A 10 -5.06 -7.36 13.66
C LEU A 10 -3.80 -6.94 14.41
N THR A 11 -3.12 -7.87 15.09
CA THR A 11 -1.73 -7.68 15.51
C THR A 11 -0.76 -7.88 14.33
N GLN A 12 0.51 -7.49 14.47
CA GLN A 12 1.52 -7.79 13.44
C GLN A 12 1.68 -9.30 13.22
N THR A 13 1.51 -10.09 14.28
CA THR A 13 1.56 -11.56 14.19
C THR A 13 0.37 -12.11 13.41
N ASP A 14 -0.84 -11.55 13.60
CA ASP A 14 -2.04 -12.02 12.89
C ASP A 14 -1.95 -11.71 11.40
N LEU A 15 -1.52 -10.49 11.05
CA LEU A 15 -1.27 -10.14 9.66
C LEU A 15 -0.18 -11.03 9.05
N GLY A 16 0.88 -11.34 9.81
CA GLY A 16 1.94 -12.26 9.38
C GLY A 16 1.39 -13.66 9.07
N LYS A 17 0.56 -14.22 9.95
CA LYS A 17 -0.10 -15.52 9.76
C LYS A 17 -0.96 -15.53 8.49
N GLN A 18 -1.77 -14.50 8.28
CA GLN A 18 -2.64 -14.39 7.09
C GLN A 18 -1.84 -14.25 5.79
N LEU A 19 -0.66 -13.62 5.84
CA LEU A 19 0.24 -13.45 4.70
C LEU A 19 1.26 -14.59 4.53
N GLY A 20 1.28 -15.57 5.44
CA GLY A 20 2.27 -16.65 5.44
C GLY A 20 3.71 -16.19 5.70
N ILE A 21 3.90 -15.11 6.47
CA ILE A 21 5.21 -14.51 6.77
C ILE A 21 5.43 -14.29 8.28
N SER A 22 6.68 -14.05 8.66
CA SER A 22 7.02 -13.75 10.05
C SER A 22 6.49 -12.38 10.51
N ARG A 23 6.29 -12.23 11.82
CA ARG A 23 6.00 -10.93 12.44
C ARG A 23 7.08 -9.88 12.10
N GLN A 24 8.36 -10.27 12.06
CA GLN A 24 9.47 -9.39 11.71
C GLN A 24 9.35 -8.86 10.28
N ALA A 25 8.93 -9.71 9.34
CA ALA A 25 8.66 -9.29 7.96
C ALA A 25 7.51 -8.28 7.89
N VAL A 26 6.48 -8.42 8.74
CA VAL A 26 5.42 -7.41 8.89
C VAL A 26 5.96 -6.10 9.47
N THR A 27 6.83 -6.16 10.49
CA THR A 27 7.46 -4.96 11.05
C THR A 27 8.28 -4.21 10.00
N ALA A 28 9.11 -4.91 9.22
CA ALA A 28 9.89 -4.32 8.15
C ALA A 28 8.98 -3.67 7.09
N LEU A 29 7.92 -4.39 6.68
CA LEU A 29 6.92 -3.88 5.75
C LEU A 29 6.19 -2.63 6.28
N GLU A 30 5.93 -2.54 7.59
CA GLU A 30 5.32 -1.36 8.20
C GLU A 30 6.27 -0.17 8.35
N HIS A 31 7.58 -0.42 8.41
CA HIS A 31 8.63 0.60 8.54
C HIS A 31 8.99 1.20 7.18
N GLU A 32 9.25 0.36 6.19
CA GLU A 32 9.73 0.73 4.85
C GLU A 32 8.88 0.05 3.75
N PRO A 33 7.60 0.43 3.61
CA PRO A 33 6.69 -0.19 2.64
C PRO A 33 7.15 -0.04 1.17
N GLU A 34 7.92 1.00 0.85
CA GLU A 34 8.46 1.28 -0.48
C GLU A 34 9.49 0.24 -0.97
N THR A 35 10.10 -0.51 -0.04
CA THR A 35 11.05 -1.58 -0.38
C THR A 35 10.36 -2.88 -0.75
N ALA A 36 9.07 -3.00 -0.44
CA ALA A 36 8.30 -4.20 -0.74
C ALA A 36 7.88 -4.22 -2.22
N SER A 37 7.87 -5.42 -2.81
CA SER A 37 7.35 -5.58 -4.17
C SER A 37 5.88 -5.17 -4.23
N PHE A 38 5.44 -4.63 -5.37
CA PHE A 38 4.04 -4.23 -5.55
C PHE A 38 3.07 -5.40 -5.27
N GLY A 39 3.40 -6.62 -5.70
CA GLY A 39 2.61 -7.81 -5.39
C GLY A 39 2.51 -8.13 -3.90
N ARG A 40 3.53 -7.80 -3.10
CA ARG A 40 3.48 -7.89 -1.63
C ARG A 40 2.47 -6.91 -1.05
N LEU A 41 2.50 -5.66 -1.54
CA LEU A 41 1.59 -4.60 -1.13
C LEU A 41 0.15 -4.96 -1.44
N MET A 42 -0.12 -5.47 -2.66
CA MET A 42 -1.45 -5.93 -3.06
C MET A 42 -2.03 -7.00 -2.13
N LYS A 43 -1.23 -8.00 -1.75
CA LYS A 43 -1.68 -9.04 -0.80
C LYS A 43 -2.04 -8.44 0.56
N VAL A 44 -1.27 -7.46 1.02
CA VAL A 44 -1.53 -6.80 2.30
C VAL A 44 -2.81 -5.98 2.23
N TRP A 45 -3.01 -5.21 1.15
CA TRP A 45 -4.25 -4.45 0.95
C TRP A 45 -5.46 -5.36 0.89
N ALA A 46 -5.38 -6.48 0.17
CA ALA A 46 -6.46 -7.47 0.11
C ALA A 46 -6.81 -8.03 1.49
N VAL A 47 -5.81 -8.40 2.30
CA VAL A 47 -6.01 -8.88 3.68
C VAL A 47 -6.63 -7.81 4.58
N LEU A 48 -6.25 -6.55 4.39
CA LEU A 48 -6.75 -5.43 5.18
C LEU A 48 -8.08 -4.85 4.67
N GLY A 49 -8.65 -5.38 3.59
CA GLY A 49 -9.87 -4.85 2.98
C GLY A 49 -9.71 -3.45 2.39
N ILE A 50 -8.49 -3.10 1.93
CA ILE A 50 -8.19 -1.80 1.33
C ILE A 50 -8.42 -1.86 -0.17
N GLU A 51 -9.23 -0.94 -0.68
CA GLU A 51 -9.41 -0.72 -2.11
C GLU A 51 -8.32 0.21 -2.67
N VAL A 52 -7.73 -0.19 -3.79
CA VAL A 52 -6.74 0.62 -4.52
C VAL A 52 -7.25 0.83 -5.93
N THR A 53 -7.41 2.09 -6.32
CA THR A 53 -7.87 2.48 -7.65
C THR A 53 -6.71 3.07 -8.45
N LEU A 54 -6.66 2.74 -9.74
CA LEU A 54 -5.73 3.35 -10.69
C LEU A 54 -6.51 4.40 -11.48
N GLN A 55 -6.01 5.62 -11.50
CA GLN A 55 -6.56 6.71 -12.29
C GLN A 55 -5.55 7.06 -13.37
N GLN A 56 -6.04 7.27 -14.58
CA GLN A 56 -5.20 7.83 -15.63
C GLN A 56 -4.82 9.25 -15.21
N GLY A 57 -3.52 9.53 -15.16
CA GLY A 57 -3.07 10.89 -14.96
C GLY A 57 -3.55 11.74 -16.12
N THR A 58 -4.32 12.79 -15.85
CA THR A 58 -4.53 13.83 -16.85
C THR A 58 -3.15 14.41 -17.12
N GLU A 59 -2.65 14.29 -18.35
CA GLU A 59 -1.49 15.06 -18.77
C GLU A 59 -1.78 16.51 -18.38
N ARG A 60 -0.89 17.14 -17.59
CA ARG A 60 -0.91 18.59 -17.52
C ARG A 60 -0.59 19.04 -18.94
N SER A 61 -1.63 19.34 -19.71
CA SER A 61 -1.50 20.10 -20.93
C SER A 61 -0.83 21.41 -20.51
N SER A 62 0.49 21.46 -20.67
CA SER A 62 1.26 22.70 -20.69
C SER A 62 0.87 23.42 -21.97
N ASN A 63 -0.35 23.94 -21.99
CA ASN A 63 -0.82 24.88 -22.97
C ASN A 63 -1.07 26.17 -22.19
N GLN A 64 0.02 26.74 -21.67
CA GLN A 64 0.06 28.12 -21.23
C GLN A 64 0.90 28.89 -22.25
N ASP A 65 0.14 29.58 -23.10
CA ASP A 65 0.40 30.94 -23.56
C ASP A 65 1.42 31.12 -24.69
N MET A 66 1.05 30.68 -25.90
CA MET A 66 1.34 31.48 -27.10
C MET A 66 0.29 32.61 -27.17
N GLU A 67 0.53 33.70 -26.45
CA GLU A 67 -0.08 34.99 -26.78
C GLU A 67 0.62 35.52 -28.05
N TRP A 68 -0.16 35.69 -29.12
CA TRP A 68 0.22 36.39 -30.34
C TRP A 68 0.09 37.90 -30.16
#